data_AF-A0A7W2TX78-F1
#
_entry.id   AF-A0A7W2TX78-F1
#
_cell.length_a   1.000
_cell.length_b   1.000
_cell.length_c   1.000
_cell.angle_alpha   90.00
_cell.angle_beta   90.00
_cell.angle_gamma   90.00
#
_symmetry.space_group_name_H-M   'P 1'
#
loop_
_entity.id
_entity.type
_entity.pdbx_description
1 polymer ?
#
loop_
_entity_poly.entity_id
_entity_poly.type
_entity_poly.pdbx_seq_one_letter_code
_entity_poly.pdbx_strand_id
1 'polypeptide(L)' 'MREKIRMISSAGTGHFYTTDKNKRTTPDKLEMKKYDPVVRKHVIYKEGKIK' A
#
# COMPACT_ATOMS: atom_id res chain seq x y z
N MET A 1 5.40 15.94 -9.00
CA MET A 1 5.08 16.09 -7.57
C MET A 1 4.87 14.70 -6.99
N ARG A 2 5.50 14.37 -5.86
CA ARG A 2 5.31 13.08 -5.20
C ARG A 2 4.20 13.24 -4.17
N GLU A 3 3.23 12.35 -4.18
CA GLU A 3 2.12 12.34 -3.23
C GLU A 3 2.27 11.16 -2.28
N LYS A 4 1.88 11.34 -1.02
CA LYS A 4 1.82 10.21 -0.08
C LYS A 4 0.59 9.37 -0.39
N ILE A 5 0.80 8.06 -0.45
CA ILE A 5 -0.23 7.04 -0.59
C ILE A 5 -0.16 6.07 0.59
N ARG A 6 -1.27 5.40 0.88
CA ARG A 6 -1.32 4.29 1.84
C ARG A 6 -1.32 2.98 1.09
N MET A 7 -0.65 1.99 1.65
CA MET A 7 -0.68 0.61 1.18
C MET A 7 -1.47 -0.17 2.21
N ILE A 8 -2.66 -0.63 1.85
CA ILE A 8 -3.59 -1.34 2.74
C ILE A 8 -3.39 -2.84 2.57
N SER A 9 -3.23 -3.57 3.68
CA SER A 9 -3.14 -5.03 3.66
C SER A 9 -4.43 -5.65 3.13
N SER A 10 -4.31 -6.54 2.15
CA SER A 10 -5.45 -7.33 1.65
C SER A 10 -5.98 -8.34 2.67
N ALA A 11 -5.24 -8.59 3.75
CA ALA A 11 -5.64 -9.53 4.80
C ALA A 11 -6.71 -9.00 5.77
N GLY A 12 -7.18 -7.75 5.60
CA GLY A 12 -8.26 -7.19 6.42
C GLY A 12 -7.87 -6.88 7.86
N THR A 13 -6.56 -6.86 8.16
CA THR A 13 -6.00 -6.69 9.51
C THR A 13 -5.99 -5.24 9.99
N GLY A 14 -6.38 -4.29 9.13
CA GLY A 14 -6.27 -2.85 9.40
C GLY A 14 -4.83 -2.32 9.33
N HIS A 15 -3.83 -3.17 9.09
CA HIS A 15 -2.45 -2.75 8.95
C HIS A 15 -2.23 -2.05 7.60
N PHE A 16 -1.53 -0.91 7.63
CA PHE A 16 -1.19 -0.16 6.44
C PHE A 16 0.22 0.41 6.53
N TYR A 17 0.89 0.49 5.38
CA TYR A 17 2.12 1.26 5.25
C TYR A 17 1.81 2.62 4.58
N THR A 18 2.69 3.58 4.79
CA THR A 18 2.70 4.84 4.04
C THR A 18 3.90 4.84 3.11
N THR A 19 3.72 5.33 1.90
CA THR A 19 4.79 5.48 0.91
C THR A 19 4.51 6.67 0.01
N ASP A 20 5.52 7.25 -0.62
CA ASP A 20 5.37 8.28 -1.62
C ASP A 20 5.31 7.67 -3.03
N LYS A 21 4.40 8.17 -3.85
CA LYS A 21 4.25 7.76 -5.24
C LYS A 21 4.18 8.99 -6.15
N ASN A 22 4.81 8.88 -7.31
CA ASN A 22 4.68 9.86 -8.37
C ASN A 22 3.55 9.44 -9.32
N LYS A 23 2.38 10.08 -9.19
CA LYS A 23 1.21 9.80 -10.02
C LYS A 23 1.42 10.10 -11.51
N ARG A 24 2.39 10.95 -11.86
CA ARG A 24 2.68 11.32 -13.25
C ARG A 24 3.41 10.22 -14.01
N THR A 25 4.34 9.53 -13.36
CA THR A 25 5.15 8.46 -13.98
C THR A 25 4.53 7.08 -13.84
N THR A 26 3.73 6.88 -12.80
CA THR A 26 3.07 5.60 -12.50
C THR A 26 1.58 5.86 -12.26
N PRO A 27 0.75 5.83 -13.31
CA PRO A 27 -0.69 6.04 -13.20
C PRO A 27 -1.42 4.81 -12.58
N ASP A 28 -0.89 3.61 -12.79
CA ASP A 28 -1.52 2.36 -12.36
C ASP A 28 -1.49 2.16 -10.84
N LYS A 29 -2.45 1.41 -10.30
CA LYS A 29 -2.52 1.10 -8.87
C LYS A 29 -1.33 0.25 -8.46
N LEU A 30 -0.64 0.67 -7.39
CA LEU A 30 0.48 -0.09 -6.86
C LEU A 30 -0.03 -1.31 -6.09
N GLU A 31 0.48 -2.48 -6.46
CA GLU A 31 0.29 -3.72 -5.71
C GLU A 31 1.66 -4.31 -5.35
N MET A 32 1.92 -4.49 -4.06
CA MET A 32 3.20 -5.06 -3.61
C MET A 32 2.96 -6.10 -2.54
N LYS A 33 3.69 -7.22 -2.59
CA LYS A 33 3.73 -8.18 -1.49
C LYS A 33 4.59 -7.61 -0.38
N LYS A 34 3.99 -7.35 0.78
CA LYS A 34 4.70 -6.95 1.99
C LYS A 34 4.30 -7.85 3.15
N TYR A 35 5.14 -7.87 4.16
CA TYR A 35 4.86 -8.58 5.39
C TYR A 35 3.72 -7.90 6.15
N ASP A 36 2.75 -8.67 6.60
CA ASP A 36 1.75 -8.23 7.57
C ASP A 36 2.12 -8.77 8.96
N PRO A 37 2.42 -7.90 9.94
CA PRO A 37 2.82 -8.33 11.27
C PRO A 37 1.69 -9.01 12.06
N VAL A 38 0.43 -8.79 11.68
CA VAL A 38 -0.74 -9.35 12.38
C VAL A 38 -0.93 -10.81 11.98
N VAL A 39 -0.86 -11.13 10.69
CA VAL A 39 -1.01 -12.52 10.17
C VAL A 39 0.34 -13.25 10.09
N ARG A 40 1.44 -12.52 10.27
CA ARG A 40 2.82 -13.01 10.16
C ARG A 40 3.12 -13.67 8.82
N LYS A 41 2.54 -13.13 7.75
CA LYS A 41 2.68 -13.64 6.37
C LYS A 41 2.89 -12.50 5.40
N HIS A 42 3.52 -12.80 4.28
CA HIS A 42 3.58 -11.88 3.15
C HIS A 42 2.26 -11.91 2.40
N VAL A 43 1.57 -10.77 2.39
CA VAL A 43 0.28 -10.60 1.73
C VAL A 43 0.38 -9.45 0.74
N ILE A 44 -0.58 -9.40 -0.18
CA ILE A 44 -0.65 -8.33 -1.17
C ILE A 44 -1.14 -7.07 -0.45
N TYR A 45 -0.41 -5.97 -0.62
CA TYR A 45 -0.84 -4.65 -0.21
C TYR A 45 -1.29 -3.88 -1.43
N LYS A 46 -2.44 -3.22 -1.31
CA LYS A 46 -3.05 -2.42 -2.38
C LYS A 46 -2.99 -0.94 -2.05
N GLU A 47 -2.78 -0.13 -3.07
CA GLU A 47 -2.80 1.32 -2.94
C GLU A 47 -4.19 1.85 -2.51
N GLY A 48 -4.19 2.67 -1.47
CA GLY A 48 -5.33 3.43 -0.97
C GLY A 48 -4.98 4.91 -0.87
N LYS A 49 -5.99 5.77 -1.00
CA LYS A 49 -5.83 7.22 -0.87
C LYS A 49 -5.59 7.60 0.60
N ILE A 50 -4.66 8.53 0.83
CA ILE A 50 -4.64 9.31 2.07
C ILE A 50 -5.83 10.27 2.01
N LYS A 51 -6.64 10.30 3.07
CA LYS A 51 -7.69 11.30 3.24
C LYS A 51 -7.07 12.61 3.67
#